data_AF-A0A328KWW9-F1
#
_entry.id   AF-A0A328KWW9-F1
#
_cell.length_a   1.000
_cell.length_b   1.000
_cell.length_c   1.000
_cell.angle_alpha   90.00
_cell.angle_beta   90.00
_cell.angle_gamma   90.00
#
_symmetry.space_group_name_H-M   'P 1'
#
loop_
_entity.id
_entity.type
_entity.pdbx_description
1 polymer ?
#
loop_
_entity_poly.entity_id
_entity_poly.type
_entity_poly.pdbx_seq_one_letter_code
_entity_poly.pdbx_strand_id
1 'polypeptide(L)'
;MNVTLDAWPIINVPKEIIQLVQGHEMGETEKYKSSDYVMGIATVFSGGTVKTIKTIGKVVGTVEDIEKKAKNLEKAAKTTNFTKYPTGFDEVAKYVKEHKKLPDNYITKDQAESLGWVKKKGNLHKVAPGKSMGGDIFANKEGLLPAAPGRTWYEADVNYISGYRGNDRILYSSDGLVYKTSDHYKTLTEIK
;
A
#
# COMPACT_ATOMS: atom_id res chain seq x y z
N MET A 1 -2.91 21.11 -33.04
CA MET A 1 -3.75 21.73 -31.99
C MET A 1 -3.14 21.35 -30.66
N ASN A 2 -2.60 22.35 -29.94
CA ASN A 2 -2.13 22.14 -28.56
C ASN A 2 -3.37 22.13 -27.67
N VAL A 3 -3.81 20.96 -27.25
CA VAL A 3 -4.87 20.85 -26.24
C VAL A 3 -4.22 21.12 -24.89
N THR A 4 -4.29 22.37 -24.44
CA THR A 4 -3.96 22.75 -23.06
C THR A 4 -5.08 22.22 -22.17
N LEU A 5 -4.69 21.40 -21.19
CA LEU A 5 -5.62 20.65 -20.36
C LEU A 5 -6.07 21.52 -19.18
N ASP A 6 -7.12 22.32 -19.37
CA ASP A 6 -7.77 23.01 -18.25
C ASP A 6 -8.62 22.00 -17.47
N ALA A 7 -8.05 21.47 -16.39
CA ALA A 7 -8.63 20.43 -15.56
C ALA A 7 -9.35 21.04 -14.34
N TRP A 8 -10.68 20.98 -14.33
CA TRP A 8 -11.47 21.30 -13.14
C TRP A 8 -11.87 19.99 -12.44
N PRO A 9 -11.51 19.80 -11.16
CA PRO A 9 -11.88 18.59 -10.44
C PRO A 9 -13.34 18.62 -10.01
N ILE A 10 -14.17 17.72 -10.53
CA ILE A 10 -15.63 17.82 -10.40
C ILE A 10 -16.20 16.99 -9.25
N ILE A 11 -15.44 16.09 -8.61
CA ILE A 11 -15.99 15.23 -7.55
C ILE A 11 -15.06 15.24 -6.34
N ASN A 12 -15.56 15.71 -5.20
CA ASN A 12 -14.85 15.76 -3.92
C ASN A 12 -15.67 15.03 -2.85
N VAL A 13 -15.47 13.71 -2.71
CA VAL A 13 -16.14 12.86 -1.72
C VAL A 13 -15.19 12.47 -0.58
N PRO A 14 -15.60 12.48 0.71
CA PRO A 14 -14.63 12.50 1.81
C PRO A 14 -14.07 11.13 2.19
N LYS A 15 -12.77 11.18 2.55
CA LYS A 15 -11.87 10.18 3.19
C LYS A 15 -11.20 9.15 2.28
N GLU A 16 -11.72 8.93 1.08
CA GLU A 16 -10.96 8.47 -0.08
C GLU A 16 -11.38 9.33 -1.27
N ILE A 17 -10.67 10.44 -1.50
CA ILE A 17 -11.10 11.41 -2.53
C ILE A 17 -11.00 10.66 -3.86
N ILE A 18 -12.13 10.44 -4.56
CA ILE A 18 -12.09 10.06 -5.96
C ILE A 18 -12.14 11.36 -6.75
N GLN A 19 -10.99 11.83 -7.22
CA GLN A 19 -10.96 13.00 -8.09
C GLN A 19 -11.10 12.54 -9.54
N LEU A 20 -12.14 13.05 -10.20
CA LEU A 20 -12.34 12.87 -11.62
C LEU A 20 -11.90 14.14 -12.33
N VAL A 21 -10.92 14.01 -13.21
CA VAL A 21 -10.48 15.10 -14.10
C VAL A 21 -11.13 14.88 -15.46
N GLN A 22 -11.98 15.81 -15.87
CA GLN A 22 -12.59 15.90 -17.20
C GLN A 22 -11.88 17.04 -17.94
N GLY A 23 -11.49 16.81 -19.20
CA GLY A 23 -10.80 17.83 -20.00
C GLY A 23 -11.79 18.76 -20.68
N HIS A 24 -11.76 20.05 -20.38
CA HIS A 24 -12.53 21.08 -21.09
C HIS A 24 -11.79 21.55 -22.35
N GLU A 25 -12.55 21.96 -23.38
CA GLU A 25 -11.98 22.79 -24.45
C GLU A 25 -11.61 24.17 -23.88
N MET A 26 -10.42 24.68 -24.21
CA MET A 26 -9.98 25.99 -23.74
C MET A 26 -10.92 27.09 -24.23
N GLY A 27 -11.61 27.75 -23.29
CA GLY A 27 -12.46 28.92 -23.56
C GLY A 27 -13.93 28.75 -23.17
N GLU A 28 -14.38 27.52 -22.89
CA GLU A 28 -15.72 27.28 -22.36
C GLU A 28 -15.72 27.38 -20.83
N THR A 29 -16.61 28.24 -20.30
CA THR A 29 -16.82 28.43 -18.84
C THR A 29 -18.06 27.70 -18.33
N GLU A 30 -18.81 27.04 -19.23
CA GLU A 30 -20.01 26.30 -18.87
C GLU A 30 -19.66 24.97 -18.20
N LYS A 31 -20.31 24.67 -17.08
CA LYS A 31 -20.15 23.37 -16.42
C LYS A 31 -20.84 22.29 -17.24
N TYR A 32 -20.26 21.09 -17.29
CA TYR A 32 -20.91 19.94 -17.91
C TYR A 32 -22.30 19.68 -17.31
N LYS A 33 -23.26 19.38 -18.18
CA LYS A 33 -24.59 18.92 -17.82
C LYS A 33 -24.55 17.44 -17.47
N SER A 34 -25.54 16.99 -16.71
CA SER A 34 -25.68 15.58 -16.30
C SER A 34 -25.69 14.60 -17.47
N SER A 35 -26.21 15.02 -18.64
CA SER A 35 -26.29 14.23 -19.88
C SER A 35 -24.99 14.22 -20.69
N ASP A 36 -24.02 15.09 -20.38
CA ASP A 36 -22.84 15.26 -21.22
C ASP A 36 -21.94 14.04 -21.13
N TYR A 37 -21.50 13.58 -22.30
CA TYR A 37 -20.63 12.42 -22.40
C TYR A 37 -19.17 12.87 -22.26
N VAL A 38 -18.48 12.29 -21.28
CA VAL A 38 -17.13 12.71 -20.90
C VAL A 38 -16.20 11.52 -20.74
N MET A 39 -14.93 11.73 -21.07
CA MET A 39 -13.85 10.83 -20.71
C MET A 39 -13.05 11.49 -19.58
N GLY A 40 -12.87 10.78 -18.48
CA GLY A 40 -12.11 11.28 -17.33
C GLY A 40 -11.15 10.24 -16.77
N ILE A 41 -10.29 10.69 -15.87
CA ILE A 41 -9.36 9.81 -15.13
C ILE A 41 -9.86 9.68 -13.70
N ALA A 42 -10.16 8.47 -13.27
CA ALA A 42 -10.53 8.18 -11.89
C ALA A 42 -9.27 7.97 -11.06
N THR A 43 -9.13 8.77 -10.00
CA THR A 43 -7.96 8.73 -9.12
C THR A 43 -8.41 8.63 -7.68
N VAL A 44 -7.94 7.62 -6.94
CA VAL A 44 -8.20 7.47 -5.51
C VAL A 44 -7.07 8.07 -4.71
N PHE A 45 -7.42 8.93 -3.77
CA PHE A 45 -6.55 9.41 -2.71
C PHE A 45 -6.80 8.59 -1.45
N SER A 46 -5.94 7.64 -1.13
CA SER A 46 -5.98 6.98 0.18
C SER A 46 -5.23 7.86 1.19
N GLY A 47 -5.89 8.31 2.26
CA GLY A 47 -5.31 9.32 3.16
C GLY A 47 -5.54 9.08 4.65
N GLY A 48 -4.62 8.34 5.28
CA GLY A 48 -3.93 8.79 6.50
C GLY A 48 -2.71 9.66 6.12
N THR A 49 -1.74 9.88 7.02
CA THR A 49 -0.62 10.87 6.95
C THR A 49 0.23 10.87 5.66
N VAL A 50 0.15 9.85 4.80
CA VAL A 50 0.77 9.83 3.47
C VAL A 50 -0.35 9.82 2.42
N LYS A 51 -0.45 10.89 1.62
CA LYS A 51 -1.38 10.97 0.50
C LYS A 51 -0.84 10.14 -0.67
N THR A 52 -1.26 8.89 -0.79
CA THR A 52 -0.97 8.10 -1.99
C THR A 52 -2.07 8.35 -3.03
N ILE A 53 -1.65 8.77 -4.22
CA ILE A 53 -2.52 8.99 -5.38
C ILE A 53 -2.44 7.73 -6.23
N LYS A 54 -3.53 6.96 -6.34
CA LYS A 54 -3.61 5.78 -7.22
C LYS A 54 -4.62 6.03 -8.32
N THR A 55 -4.13 6.16 -9.55
CA THR A 55 -4.98 6.20 -10.75
C THR A 55 -5.63 4.82 -10.95
N ILE A 56 -6.96 4.75 -10.87
CA ILE A 56 -7.72 3.50 -11.09
C ILE A 56 -7.82 3.22 -12.60
N GLY A 57 -7.95 4.26 -13.43
CA GLY A 57 -8.02 4.14 -14.87
C GLY A 57 -8.84 5.22 -15.54
N LYS A 58 -8.99 5.12 -16.86
CA LYS A 58 -9.89 5.96 -17.66
C LYS A 58 -11.33 5.51 -17.45
N VAL A 59 -12.23 6.47 -17.23
CA VAL A 59 -13.67 6.25 -17.17
C VAL A 59 -14.34 7.03 -18.29
N VAL A 60 -15.39 6.45 -18.86
CA VAL A 60 -16.20 7.06 -19.93
C VAL A 60 -17.67 6.89 -19.59
N GLY A 61 -18.48 7.89 -19.92
CA GLY A 61 -19.92 7.85 -19.67
C GLY A 61 -20.52 9.25 -19.55
N THR A 62 -21.81 9.29 -19.25
CA THR A 62 -22.47 10.55 -18.87
C THR A 62 -21.97 11.01 -17.50
N VAL A 63 -22.01 12.32 -17.24
CA VAL A 63 -21.65 12.87 -15.92
C VAL A 63 -22.48 12.21 -14.81
N GLU A 64 -23.78 12.05 -15.01
CA GLU A 64 -24.69 11.44 -14.04
C GLU A 64 -24.30 9.98 -13.71
N ASP A 65 -23.99 9.17 -14.73
CA ASP A 65 -23.61 7.78 -14.54
C ASP A 65 -22.30 7.65 -13.77
N ILE A 66 -21.34 8.54 -14.05
CA ILE A 66 -20.04 8.53 -13.40
C ILE A 66 -20.18 8.97 -11.93
N GLU A 67 -20.97 10.00 -11.64
CA GLU A 67 -21.28 10.42 -10.26
C GLU A 67 -21.97 9.32 -9.45
N LYS A 68 -22.94 8.63 -10.05
CA LYS A 68 -23.64 7.52 -9.40
C LYS A 68 -22.70 6.35 -9.10
N LYS A 69 -21.80 6.00 -10.03
CA LYS A 69 -20.76 5.00 -9.81
C LYS A 69 -19.80 5.40 -8.69
N ALA A 70 -19.36 6.67 -8.66
CA ALA A 70 -18.49 7.20 -7.60
C ALA A 70 -19.17 7.13 -6.21
N LYS A 71 -20.43 7.53 -6.09
CA LYS A 71 -21.22 7.42 -4.83
C LYS A 71 -21.37 5.97 -4.37
N ASN A 72 -21.60 5.04 -5.30
CA ASN A 72 -21.68 3.61 -4.97
C ASN A 72 -20.34 3.04 -4.51
N LEU A 73 -19.23 3.43 -5.15
CA LEU A 73 -17.87 3.08 -4.73
C LEU A 73 -17.53 3.62 -3.34
N GLU A 74 -17.90 4.87 -3.05
CA GLU A 74 -17.72 5.47 -1.73
C GLU A 74 -18.54 4.74 -0.66
N LYS A 75 -19.80 4.41 -0.95
CA LYS A 75 -20.65 3.64 -0.04
C LYS A 75 -20.05 2.26 0.24
N ALA A 76 -19.58 1.57 -0.82
CA ALA A 76 -18.89 0.29 -0.69
C ALA A 76 -17.65 0.44 0.19
N ALA A 77 -16.77 1.40 -0.09
CA ALA A 77 -15.55 1.68 0.67
C ALA A 77 -15.82 1.99 2.15
N LYS A 78 -16.89 2.74 2.46
CA LYS A 78 -17.32 3.06 3.84
C LYS A 78 -17.89 1.85 4.59
N THR A 79 -18.55 0.93 3.89
CA THR A 79 -19.11 -0.30 4.50
C THR A 79 -18.12 -1.45 4.57
N THR A 80 -17.04 -1.42 3.78
CA THR A 80 -15.93 -2.36 3.89
C THR A 80 -15.01 -1.93 5.01
N ASN A 81 -14.98 -2.71 6.09
CA ASN A 81 -13.91 -2.62 7.08
C ASN A 81 -12.61 -3.09 6.42
N PHE A 82 -11.85 -2.16 5.83
CA PHE A 82 -10.48 -2.44 5.44
C PHE A 82 -9.69 -2.72 6.71
N THR A 83 -9.25 -3.96 6.92
CA THR A 83 -8.28 -4.26 7.96
C THR A 83 -7.00 -3.52 7.59
N LYS A 84 -6.77 -2.36 8.22
CA LYS A 84 -5.49 -1.65 8.12
C LYS A 84 -4.47 -2.49 8.86
N TYR A 85 -3.67 -3.22 8.12
CA TYR A 85 -2.56 -3.94 8.71
C TYR A 85 -1.44 -2.97 9.09
N PRO A 86 -0.75 -3.20 10.22
CA PRO A 86 0.44 -2.45 10.55
C PRO A 86 1.52 -2.76 9.52
N THR A 87 2.16 -1.72 8.98
CA THR A 87 3.22 -1.87 7.98
C THR A 87 4.48 -1.10 8.33
N GLY A 88 4.40 -0.13 9.26
CA GLY A 88 5.54 0.64 9.72
C GLY A 88 6.34 -0.07 10.82
N PHE A 89 7.57 0.38 11.06
CA PHE A 89 8.45 -0.18 12.10
C PHE A 89 7.75 -0.25 13.47
N ASP A 90 7.25 0.87 13.97
CA ASP A 90 6.69 0.93 15.33
C ASP A 90 5.40 0.12 15.45
N GLU A 91 4.55 0.15 14.42
CA GLU A 91 3.29 -0.59 14.40
C GLU A 91 3.53 -2.11 14.38
N VAL A 92 4.45 -2.58 13.54
CA VAL A 92 4.78 -4.01 13.43
C VAL A 92 5.57 -4.48 14.65
N ALA A 93 6.51 -3.68 15.16
CA ALA A 93 7.25 -3.98 16.39
C ALA A 93 6.31 -4.16 17.57
N LYS A 94 5.36 -3.24 17.74
CA LYS A 94 4.33 -3.32 18.78
C LYS A 94 3.51 -4.60 18.64
N TYR A 95 3.01 -4.88 17.43
CA TYR A 95 2.22 -6.08 17.16
C TYR A 95 2.98 -7.37 17.51
N VAL A 96 4.24 -7.48 17.08
CA VAL A 96 5.08 -8.65 17.37
C VAL A 96 5.35 -8.80 18.86
N LYS A 97 5.60 -7.69 19.58
CA LYS A 97 5.82 -7.72 21.03
C LYS A 97 4.59 -8.22 21.79
N GLU A 98 3.39 -7.76 21.39
CA GLU A 98 2.11 -8.08 22.02
C GLU A 98 1.62 -9.49 21.68
N HIS A 99 1.70 -9.88 20.41
CA HIS A 99 1.08 -11.12 19.91
C HIS A 99 2.07 -12.29 19.71
N LYS A 100 3.38 -12.03 19.81
CA LYS A 100 4.45 -13.02 19.54
C LYS A 100 4.39 -13.65 18.14
N LYS A 101 3.73 -12.97 17.20
CA LYS A 101 3.62 -13.36 15.79
C LYS A 101 3.56 -12.11 14.89
N LEU A 102 3.82 -12.29 13.60
CA LEU A 102 3.57 -11.25 12.61
C LEU A 102 2.06 -11.07 12.38
N PRO A 103 1.63 -9.87 11.94
CA PRO A 103 0.25 -9.66 11.51
C PRO A 103 -0.07 -10.43 10.23
N ASP A 104 -1.35 -10.71 10.00
CA ASP A 104 -1.78 -11.68 8.96
C ASP A 104 -1.59 -11.17 7.51
N ASN A 105 -1.12 -9.93 7.31
CA ASN A 105 -0.66 -9.44 6.01
C ASN A 105 0.74 -9.94 5.62
N TYR A 106 1.42 -10.66 6.49
CA TYR A 106 2.71 -11.25 6.16
C TYR A 106 2.58 -12.65 5.58
N ILE A 107 3.38 -12.92 4.56
CA ILE A 107 3.57 -14.25 3.99
C ILE A 107 5.06 -14.54 3.86
N THR A 108 5.44 -15.81 4.05
CA THR A 108 6.83 -16.25 3.88
C THR A 108 7.24 -16.17 2.42
N LYS A 109 8.55 -16.22 2.18
CA LYS A 109 9.10 -16.29 0.82
C LYS A 109 8.51 -17.46 0.03
N ASP A 110 8.43 -18.64 0.63
CA ASP A 110 7.92 -19.86 -0.02
C ASP A 110 6.42 -19.76 -0.35
N GLN A 111 5.63 -19.15 0.53
CA GLN A 111 4.22 -18.87 0.28
C GLN A 111 4.05 -17.90 -0.89
N ALA A 112 4.86 -16.83 -0.95
CA ALA A 112 4.83 -15.88 -2.05
C ALA A 112 5.23 -16.53 -3.38
N GLU A 113 6.30 -17.35 -3.40
CA GLU A 113 6.74 -18.08 -4.59
C GLU A 113 5.67 -19.04 -5.09
N SER A 114 4.97 -19.73 -4.18
CA SER A 114 3.83 -20.61 -4.50
C SER A 114 2.65 -19.86 -5.13
N LEU A 115 2.48 -18.57 -4.82
CA LEU A 115 1.49 -17.69 -5.45
C LEU A 115 1.97 -17.12 -6.80
N GLY A 116 3.20 -17.41 -7.23
CA GLY A 116 3.77 -16.92 -8.49
C GLY A 116 4.61 -15.64 -8.34
N TRP A 117 5.07 -15.32 -7.13
CA TRP A 117 6.01 -14.23 -6.94
C TRP A 117 7.35 -14.57 -7.58
N VAL A 118 7.91 -13.61 -8.32
CA VAL A 118 9.22 -13.68 -8.95
C VAL A 118 9.98 -12.43 -8.56
N LYS A 119 11.05 -12.59 -7.76
CA LYS A 119 11.89 -11.47 -7.26
C LYS A 119 12.27 -10.47 -8.35
N LYS A 120 12.74 -10.97 -9.51
CA LYS A 120 13.16 -10.13 -10.66
C LYS A 120 12.02 -9.35 -11.33
N LYS A 121 10.76 -9.73 -11.10
CA LYS A 121 9.58 -9.04 -11.66
C LYS A 121 8.98 -8.01 -10.70
N GLY A 122 9.38 -7.99 -9.43
CA GLY A 122 8.78 -7.09 -8.42
C GLY A 122 7.25 -7.23 -8.31
N ASN A 123 6.72 -8.44 -8.54
CA ASN A 123 5.28 -8.66 -8.77
C ASN A 123 4.50 -9.11 -7.52
N LEU A 124 5.06 -8.99 -6.30
CA LEU A 124 4.43 -9.50 -5.07
C LEU A 124 3.00 -8.93 -4.91
N HIS A 125 2.85 -7.61 -4.99
CA HIS A 125 1.55 -6.93 -4.96
C HIS A 125 0.53 -7.39 -6.03
N LYS A 126 0.96 -8.05 -7.11
CA LYS A 126 0.07 -8.58 -8.15
C LYS A 126 -0.45 -9.97 -7.79
N VAL A 127 0.43 -10.81 -7.22
CA VAL A 127 0.13 -12.20 -6.90
C VAL A 127 -0.42 -12.39 -5.48
N ALA A 128 -0.08 -11.46 -4.58
CA ALA A 128 -0.53 -11.43 -3.20
C ALA A 128 -0.89 -9.97 -2.82
N PRO A 129 -2.04 -9.45 -3.30
CA PRO A 129 -2.46 -8.08 -3.02
C PRO A 129 -2.56 -7.81 -1.51
N GLY A 130 -1.96 -6.70 -1.07
CA GLY A 130 -1.96 -6.29 0.34
C GLY A 130 -1.03 -7.10 1.26
N LYS A 131 -0.22 -8.03 0.72
CA LYS A 131 0.73 -8.82 1.50
C LYS A 131 2.15 -8.24 1.45
N SER A 132 2.86 -8.43 2.56
CA SER A 132 4.29 -8.15 2.73
C SER A 132 5.06 -9.46 2.95
N MET A 133 6.36 -9.45 2.65
CA MET A 133 7.22 -10.60 2.88
C MET A 133 7.68 -10.65 4.34
N GLY A 134 7.59 -11.81 5.00
CA GLY A 134 8.13 -11.96 6.35
C GLY A 134 7.75 -13.27 7.02
N GLY A 135 8.48 -13.58 8.10
CA GLY A 135 8.35 -14.82 8.86
C GLY A 135 9.44 -15.84 8.56
N ASP A 136 10.33 -15.54 7.61
CA ASP A 136 11.47 -16.38 7.26
C ASP A 136 12.56 -16.27 8.35
N ILE A 137 13.34 -17.35 8.53
CA ILE A 137 14.45 -17.39 9.49
C ILE A 137 15.58 -16.47 9.03
N PHE A 138 16.00 -15.56 9.92
CA PHE A 138 17.18 -14.74 9.73
C PHE A 138 18.40 -15.42 10.37
N ALA A 139 19.34 -15.87 9.54
CA ALA A 139 20.47 -16.68 10.00
C ALA A 139 21.50 -15.93 10.87
N ASN A 140 21.46 -14.60 10.94
CA ASN A 140 22.41 -13.77 11.71
C ASN A 140 23.89 -14.13 11.48
N LYS A 141 24.28 -14.37 10.22
CA LYS A 141 25.63 -14.87 9.86
C LYS A 141 26.75 -13.92 10.26
N GLU A 142 26.47 -12.62 10.25
CA GLU A 142 27.42 -11.56 10.64
C GLU A 142 27.48 -11.34 12.15
N GLY A 143 26.60 -11.99 12.94
CA GLY A 143 26.60 -11.89 14.40
C GLY A 143 26.22 -10.50 14.95
N LEU A 144 25.55 -9.67 14.14
CA LEU A 144 25.13 -8.32 14.53
C LEU A 144 24.03 -8.30 15.60
N LEU A 145 23.26 -9.39 15.72
CA LEU A 145 22.23 -9.55 16.74
C LEU A 145 22.71 -10.44 17.89
N PRO A 146 22.25 -10.21 19.13
CA PRO A 146 22.65 -11.01 20.27
C PRO A 146 22.18 -12.46 20.13
N ALA A 147 23.12 -13.40 20.28
CA ALA A 147 22.83 -14.83 20.32
C ALA A 147 22.52 -15.29 21.75
N ALA A 148 21.65 -16.29 21.88
CA ALA A 148 21.38 -16.99 23.12
C ALA A 148 20.97 -18.45 22.81
N PRO A 149 21.21 -19.42 23.71
CA PRO A 149 20.75 -20.79 23.53
C PRO A 149 19.23 -20.85 23.26
N GLY A 150 18.84 -21.52 22.17
CA GLY A 150 17.43 -21.63 21.76
C GLY A 150 16.83 -20.37 21.12
N ARG A 151 17.57 -19.27 21.01
CA ARG A 151 17.10 -18.06 20.31
C ARG A 151 17.16 -18.29 18.80
N THR A 152 16.03 -18.06 18.14
CA THR A 152 15.93 -17.99 16.68
C THR A 152 15.55 -16.58 16.28
N TRP A 153 16.14 -16.07 15.21
CA TRP A 153 15.80 -14.78 14.62
C TRP A 153 14.97 -14.98 13.37
N TYR A 154 14.02 -14.06 13.17
CA TYR A 154 13.15 -14.00 12.01
C TYR A 154 13.20 -12.61 11.40
N GLU A 155 12.89 -12.49 10.11
CA GLU A 155 12.84 -11.22 9.40
C GLU A 155 11.47 -10.94 8.79
N ALA A 156 11.13 -9.67 8.67
CA ALA A 156 9.97 -9.22 7.91
C ALA A 156 10.21 -7.85 7.26
N ASP A 157 9.69 -7.67 6.05
CA ASP A 157 9.68 -6.40 5.34
C ASP A 157 8.77 -5.41 6.07
N VAL A 158 9.19 -4.16 6.15
CA VAL A 158 8.30 -3.08 6.59
C VAL A 158 8.29 -1.99 5.51
N ASN A 159 7.30 -1.11 5.58
CA ASN A 159 7.05 -0.04 4.62
C ASN A 159 6.87 -0.53 3.16
N TYR A 160 6.63 -1.82 2.94
CA TYR A 160 6.34 -2.37 1.61
C TYR A 160 4.90 -2.04 1.21
N ILE A 161 4.74 -1.54 -0.03
CA ILE A 161 3.43 -1.22 -0.62
C ILE A 161 3.25 -1.99 -1.93
N SER A 162 4.19 -1.83 -2.87
CA SER A 162 4.16 -2.50 -4.17
C SER A 162 5.52 -2.47 -4.86
N GLY A 163 5.62 -3.16 -5.99
CA GLY A 163 6.86 -3.25 -6.78
C GLY A 163 7.94 -4.09 -6.10
N TYR A 164 9.19 -3.65 -6.24
CA TYR A 164 10.35 -4.29 -5.62
C TYR A 164 10.36 -4.11 -4.11
N ARG A 165 10.89 -5.10 -3.39
CA ARG A 165 11.09 -5.02 -1.93
C ARG A 165 12.12 -3.91 -1.63
N GLY A 166 11.86 -3.11 -0.60
CA GLY A 166 12.76 -2.05 -0.15
C GLY A 166 13.91 -2.58 0.70
N ASN A 167 14.61 -1.68 1.40
CA ASN A 167 15.72 -2.02 2.31
C ASN A 167 15.28 -2.21 3.77
N ASP A 168 14.07 -1.78 4.10
CA ASP A 168 13.58 -1.75 5.47
C ASP A 168 13.15 -3.15 5.93
N ARG A 169 13.70 -3.59 7.07
CA ARG A 169 13.38 -4.88 7.69
C ARG A 169 13.28 -4.73 9.19
N ILE A 170 12.33 -5.45 9.77
CA ILE A 170 12.31 -5.74 11.19
C ILE A 170 12.88 -7.14 11.42
N LEU A 171 13.66 -7.28 12.47
CA LEU A 171 14.25 -8.54 12.93
C LEU A 171 13.69 -8.81 14.31
N TYR A 172 13.05 -9.96 14.51
CA TYR A 172 12.45 -10.30 15.79
C TYR A 172 12.89 -11.69 16.23
N SER A 173 13.14 -11.84 17.54
CA SER A 173 13.60 -13.09 18.10
C SER A 173 12.45 -13.93 18.66
N SER A 174 12.68 -15.23 18.79
CA SER A 174 11.74 -16.16 19.45
C SER A 174 11.43 -15.80 20.91
N ASP A 175 12.32 -15.05 21.57
CA ASP A 175 12.18 -14.59 22.95
C ASP A 175 11.77 -13.10 23.08
N GLY A 176 11.40 -12.44 21.97
CA GLY A 176 10.71 -11.15 21.99
C GLY A 176 11.58 -9.90 21.86
N LEU A 177 12.86 -10.03 21.53
CA LEU A 177 13.69 -8.91 21.09
C LEU A 177 13.27 -8.45 19.70
N VAL A 178 13.36 -7.15 19.45
CA VAL A 178 13.00 -6.56 18.16
C VAL A 178 14.03 -5.52 17.76
N TYR A 179 14.54 -5.65 16.53
CA TYR A 179 15.51 -4.76 15.91
C TYR A 179 14.99 -4.29 14.55
N LYS A 180 15.55 -3.20 14.05
CA LYS A 180 15.30 -2.68 12.70
C LYS A 180 16.58 -2.41 11.93
N THR A 181 16.45 -2.45 10.62
CA THR A 181 17.41 -1.94 9.65
C THR A 181 16.67 -1.18 8.54
N SER A 182 17.27 -0.11 8.05
CA SER A 182 16.82 0.64 6.86
C SER A 182 17.87 0.68 5.75
N ASP A 183 18.94 -0.09 5.91
CA ASP A 183 20.12 -0.10 5.04
C ASP A 183 20.48 -1.51 4.59
N HIS A 184 19.48 -2.40 4.56
CA HIS A 184 19.61 -3.78 4.11
C HIS A 184 20.64 -4.57 4.96
N TYR A 185 20.39 -4.59 6.27
CA TYR A 185 21.11 -5.31 7.33
C TYR A 185 22.51 -4.78 7.68
N LYS A 186 22.96 -3.64 7.14
CA LYS A 186 24.28 -3.08 7.46
C LYS A 186 24.35 -2.53 8.89
N THR A 187 23.29 -1.88 9.35
CA THR A 187 23.17 -1.40 10.72
C THR A 187 21.85 -1.85 11.33
N LEU A 188 21.92 -2.28 12.59
CA LEU A 188 20.78 -2.77 13.35
C LEU A 188 20.57 -1.89 14.57
N THR A 189 19.33 -1.42 14.75
CA THR A 189 18.93 -0.63 15.93
C THR A 189 17.86 -1.37 16.68
N GLU A 190 18.04 -1.58 17.99
CA GLU A 190 17.03 -2.18 18.84
C GLU A 190 15.81 -1.25 18.98
N ILE A 191 14.60 -1.82 18.86
CA ILE A 191 13.35 -1.13 19.15
C ILE A 191 12.92 -1.53 20.56
N LYS A 192 12.95 -0.58 21.50
CA LYS A 192 12.54 -0.78 22.89
C LYS A 192 11.02 -0.75 23.07
#